data_AF-A0A5H2XRS8-F1
#
_entry.id   AF-A0A5H2XRS8-F1
#
_cell.length_a   1.000
_cell.length_b   1.000
_cell.length_c   1.000
_cell.angle_alpha   90.00
_cell.angle_beta   90.00
_cell.angle_gamma   90.00
#
_symmetry.space_group_name_H-M   'P 1'
#
loop_
_entity.id
_entity.type
_entity.pdbx_description
1 polymer ?
#
loop_
_entity_poly.entity_id
_entity_poly.type
_entity_poly.pdbx_seq_one_letter_code
_entity_poly.pdbx_strand_id
1 'polypeptide(L)'
;MSDELQKQVSEGKVSVYGSNDVLTMALGPEHPGRVRGVGAGISPRQYFNLPKPQRVSFDDRLKDSLRVLLQEETKKMEAKAREEA
;
A
#
# COMPACT_ATOMS: atom_id res chain seq x y z
N MET A 1 7.45 -4.11 32.21
CA MET A 1 6.21 -3.39 31.85
C MET A 1 5.17 -4.35 31.30
N SER A 2 5.47 -5.13 30.24
CA SER A 2 4.51 -6.10 29.66
C SER A 2 4.10 -7.24 30.63
N ASP A 3 5.05 -7.75 31.43
CA ASP A 3 4.77 -8.87 32.35
C ASP A 3 3.77 -8.54 33.47
N GLU A 4 3.79 -7.30 33.97
CA GLU A 4 2.88 -6.87 35.05
C GLU A 4 1.43 -6.83 34.57
N LEU A 5 1.21 -6.34 33.35
CA LEU A 5 -0.10 -6.28 32.73
C LEU A 5 -0.66 -7.68 32.44
N GLN A 6 0.20 -8.58 31.96
CA GLN A 6 -0.18 -9.96 31.67
C GLN A 6 -0.57 -10.71 32.96
N LYS A 7 0.12 -10.44 34.06
CA LYS A 7 -0.22 -10.94 35.40
C LYS A 7 -1.59 -10.43 35.86
N GLN A 8 -1.87 -9.13 35.73
CA GLN A 8 -3.15 -8.54 36.14
C GLN A 8 -4.36 -9.06 35.34
N VAL A 9 -4.17 -9.41 34.06
CA VAL A 9 -5.19 -10.08 33.24
C VAL A 9 -5.42 -11.51 33.72
N SER A 10 -4.36 -12.28 34.02
CA SER A 10 -4.48 -13.65 34.54
C SER A 10 -5.14 -13.71 35.93
N GLU A 11 -4.95 -12.67 36.74
CA GLU A 11 -5.59 -12.50 38.05
C GLU A 11 -7.06 -12.01 37.93
N GLY A 12 -7.56 -11.77 36.71
CA GLY A 12 -8.93 -11.32 36.46
C GLY A 12 -9.21 -9.87 36.85
N LYS A 13 -8.18 -9.09 37.22
CA LYS A 13 -8.31 -7.67 37.58
C LYS A 13 -8.51 -6.78 36.36
N VAL A 14 -8.00 -7.21 35.22
CA VAL A 14 -8.08 -6.50 33.94
C VAL A 14 -8.88 -7.35 32.96
N SER A 15 -10.02 -6.83 32.55
CA SER A 15 -10.89 -7.42 31.52
C SER A 15 -10.44 -6.94 30.15
N VAL A 16 -10.24 -7.89 29.22
CA VAL A 16 -9.89 -7.61 27.83
C VAL A 16 -11.11 -7.86 26.96
N TYR A 17 -11.65 -6.80 26.36
CA TYR A 17 -12.79 -6.90 25.45
C TYR A 17 -12.70 -5.88 24.32
N GLY A 18 -12.90 -6.34 23.09
CA GLY A 18 -12.85 -5.49 21.90
C GLY A 18 -11.53 -4.71 21.80
N SER A 19 -11.63 -3.39 21.70
CA SER A 19 -10.49 -2.48 21.60
C SER A 19 -9.74 -2.22 22.91
N ASN A 20 -10.26 -2.71 24.05
CA ASN A 20 -9.56 -2.65 25.33
C ASN A 20 -8.72 -3.92 25.52
N ASP A 21 -7.73 -4.12 24.66
CA ASP A 21 -6.81 -5.27 24.70
C ASP A 21 -5.46 -4.94 25.32
N VAL A 22 -4.69 -5.98 25.66
CA VAL A 22 -3.36 -5.85 26.27
C VAL A 22 -2.44 -4.98 25.42
N LEU A 23 -2.55 -5.07 24.10
CA LEU A 23 -1.75 -4.26 23.19
C LEU A 23 -2.11 -2.78 23.29
N THR A 24 -3.40 -2.44 23.38
CA THR A 24 -3.87 -1.06 23.59
C THR A 24 -3.48 -0.53 24.96
N MET A 25 -3.51 -1.38 26.00
CA MET A 25 -3.09 -0.99 27.34
C MET A 25 -1.57 -0.75 27.43
N ALA A 26 -0.76 -1.55 26.74
CA ALA A 26 0.70 -1.43 26.78
C ALA A 26 1.23 -0.30 25.89
N LEU A 27 0.63 -0.10 24.71
CA LEU A 27 1.16 0.78 23.67
C LEU A 27 0.29 2.01 23.39
N GLY A 28 -0.91 2.09 23.98
CA GLY A 28 -1.90 3.11 23.70
C GLY A 28 -2.80 2.78 22.49
N PRO A 29 -3.70 3.72 22.13
CA PRO A 29 -4.67 3.51 21.06
C PRO A 29 -4.04 3.31 19.69
N GLU A 30 -4.77 2.64 18.80
CA GLU A 30 -4.33 2.44 17.42
C GLU A 30 -4.34 3.73 16.62
N HIS A 31 -3.29 3.94 15.83
CA HIS A 31 -3.20 5.02 14.87
C HIS A 31 -3.24 4.46 13.44
N PRO A 32 -4.27 4.78 12.64
CA PRO A 32 -4.35 4.34 11.26
C PRO A 32 -3.10 4.68 10.45
N GLY A 33 -2.66 3.73 9.63
CA GLY A 33 -1.49 3.92 8.76
C GLY A 33 -0.14 3.84 9.46
N ARG A 34 -0.08 3.38 10.72
CA ARG A 34 1.16 3.21 11.49
C ARG A 34 1.30 1.80 12.05
N VAL A 35 2.53 1.33 12.23
CA VAL A 35 2.81 0.05 12.88
C VAL A 35 2.95 0.26 14.38
N ARG A 36 2.14 -0.46 15.17
CA ARG A 36 2.17 -0.40 16.64
C ARG A 36 3.53 -0.86 17.18
N GLY A 37 4.04 -0.18 18.20
CA GLY A 37 5.24 -0.60 18.94
C GLY A 37 6.59 -0.40 18.23
N VAL A 38 6.63 0.16 17.02
CA VAL A 38 7.86 0.32 16.21
C VAL A 38 8.45 1.73 16.30
N GLY A 39 7.80 2.65 17.01
CA GLY A 39 8.23 4.03 17.18
C GLY A 39 7.37 5.04 16.40
N ALA A 40 7.73 6.33 16.49
CA ALA A 40 6.90 7.40 15.98
C ALA A 40 6.82 7.40 14.44
N GLY A 41 5.60 7.19 13.91
CA GLY A 41 5.28 7.48 12.50
C GLY A 41 5.72 6.43 11.48
N ILE A 42 6.18 5.24 11.90
CA ILE A 42 6.54 4.16 10.99
C ILE A 42 5.26 3.62 10.32
N SER A 43 5.16 3.75 8.99
CA SER A 43 4.04 3.18 8.22
C SER A 43 4.26 1.69 7.94
N PRO A 44 3.17 0.91 7.75
CA PRO A 44 3.28 -0.51 7.36
C PRO A 44 4.16 -0.73 6.13
N ARG A 45 4.12 0.20 5.16
CA ARG A 45 4.96 0.14 3.96
C ARG A 45 6.45 0.19 4.26
N GLN A 46 6.84 1.11 5.14
CA GLN A 46 8.24 1.26 5.54
C GLN A 46 8.70 0.06 6.36
N TYR A 47 7.83 -0.43 7.26
CA TYR A 47 8.18 -1.54 8.14
C TYR A 47 8.33 -2.88 7.40
N PHE A 48 7.38 -3.20 6.53
CA PHE A 48 7.38 -4.45 5.76
C PHE A 48 8.17 -4.36 4.44
N ASN A 49 8.89 -3.25 4.21
CA ASN A 49 9.67 -3.01 2.99
C ASN A 49 8.84 -3.24 1.70
N LEU A 50 7.58 -2.81 1.69
CA LEU A 50 6.68 -3.03 0.56
C LEU A 50 7.15 -2.26 -0.68
N PRO A 51 7.05 -2.85 -1.89
CA PRO A 51 7.42 -2.16 -3.12
C PRO A 51 6.55 -0.91 -3.30
N LYS A 52 7.16 0.17 -3.81
CA LYS A 52 6.42 1.40 -4.11
C LYS A 52 5.38 1.08 -5.19
N PRO A 53 4.11 1.45 -4.99
CA PRO A 53 3.11 1.28 -6.03
C PRO A 53 3.54 2.10 -7.25
N GLN A 54 3.65 1.46 -8.41
CA GLN A 54 3.88 2.17 -9.65
C GLN A 54 2.63 2.99 -9.95
N ARG A 55 2.71 4.31 -9.75
CA ARG A 55 1.64 5.21 -10.18
C ARG A 55 1.75 5.35 -11.69
N VAL A 56 0.96 4.55 -12.42
CA VAL A 56 0.69 4.82 -13.83
C VAL A 56 -0.39 5.90 -13.90
N SER A 57 -0.03 7.10 -14.35
CA SER A 57 -0.99 8.18 -14.50
C SER A 57 -1.93 7.89 -15.68
N PHE A 58 -3.10 8.53 -15.67
CA PHE A 58 -3.98 8.49 -16.84
C PHE A 58 -3.29 9.06 -18.08
N ASP A 59 -2.49 10.12 -17.90
CA ASP A 59 -1.69 10.71 -18.97
C ASP A 59 -0.65 9.74 -19.53
N ASP A 60 0.00 8.93 -18.69
CA ASP A 60 0.94 7.90 -19.15
C ASP A 60 0.22 6.86 -20.02
N ARG A 61 -0.96 6.40 -19.57
CA ARG A 61 -1.79 5.46 -20.34
C ARG A 61 -2.27 6.07 -21.66
N LEU A 62 -2.65 7.35 -21.66
CA LEU A 62 -3.06 8.04 -22.89
C LEU A 62 -1.91 8.20 -23.87
N LYS A 63 -0.71 8.57 -23.40
CA LYS A 63 0.49 8.68 -24.25
C LYS A 63 0.83 7.34 -24.90
N ASP A 64 0.75 6.25 -24.15
CA ASP A 64 0.99 4.91 -24.67
C ASP A 64 -0.05 4.53 -25.73
N SER A 65 -1.34 4.77 -25.47
CA SER A 65 -2.41 4.53 -26.45
C SER A 65 -2.22 5.32 -27.74
N LEU A 66 -1.85 6.62 -27.65
CA LEU A 66 -1.60 7.45 -28.83
C LEU A 66 -0.38 6.97 -29.64
N ARG A 67 0.67 6.51 -28.97
CA ARG A 67 1.85 5.94 -29.64
C ARG A 67 1.48 4.70 -30.46
N VAL A 68 0.65 3.82 -29.91
CA VAL A 68 0.18 2.62 -30.62
C VAL A 68 -0.62 3.00 -31.86
N LEU A 69 -1.58 3.92 -31.73
CA LEU A 69 -2.37 4.39 -32.88
C LEU A 69 -1.51 5.01 -33.98
N LEU A 70 -0.53 5.84 -33.63
CA LEU A 70 0.36 6.45 -34.61
C LEU A 70 1.23 5.40 -35.33
N GLN A 71 1.68 4.37 -34.62
CA GLN A 71 2.39 3.24 -35.23
C GLN A 71 1.51 2.43 -36.17
N GLU A 72 0.24 2.23 -35.84
CA GLU A 72 -0.70 1.55 -36.71
C GLU A 72 -0.97 2.35 -37.98
N GLU A 73 -1.19 3.67 -37.86
CA GLU A 73 -1.42 4.55 -39.02
C GLU A 73 -0.18 4.64 -39.93
N THR A 74 1.02 4.73 -39.37
CA THR A 74 2.27 4.75 -40.16
C THR A 74 2.49 3.44 -40.92
N LYS A 75 2.23 2.29 -40.29
CA LYS A 75 2.30 0.98 -40.95
C LYS A 75 1.28 0.83 -42.08
N LYS A 76 0.04 1.33 -41.88
CA LYS A 76 -1.00 1.31 -42.93
C LYS A 76 -0.60 2.15 -44.14
N MET A 77 -0.05 3.34 -43.90
CA MET A 77 0.43 4.22 -44.97
C MET A 77 1.57 3.60 -45.76
N GLU A 78 2.52 2.96 -45.07
CA GLU A 78 3.63 2.26 -45.73
C GLU A 78 3.16 1.06 -46.56
N ALA A 79 2.22 0.27 -46.05
CA ALA A 79 1.65 -0.85 -46.79
C ALA A 79 0.92 -0.38 -48.06
N LYS A 80 0.10 0.68 -47.94
CA LYS A 80 -0.61 1.27 -49.08
C LYS A 80 0.35 1.81 -50.14
N ALA A 81 1.41 2.50 -49.72
CA ALA A 81 2.42 3.02 -50.65
C ALA A 81 3.21 1.91 -51.38
N ARG A 82 3.34 0.72 -50.79
CA ARG A 82 3.96 -0.45 -51.45
C ARG A 82 3.03 -1.18 -52.42
N GLU A 83 1.71 -1.10 -52.23
CA GLU A 83 0.73 -1.68 -53.16
C GLU A 83 0.44 -0.77 -54.36
N GLU A 84 0.62 0.55 -54.20
CA GLU A 84 0.43 1.54 -55.27
C GLU A 84 1.69 1.77 -56.15
N ALA A 85 2.79 1.07 -55.86
CA ALA A 85 4.07 1.14 -56.60
C ALA A 85 4.34 -0.13 -57.43
#